data_AF-A0A3D2W353-F1
#
_entry.id   AF-A0A3D2W353-F1
#
_cell.length_a   1.000
_cell.length_b   1.000
_cell.length_c   1.000
_cell.angle_alpha   90.00
_cell.angle_beta   90.00
_cell.angle_gamma   90.00
#
_symmetry.space_group_name_H-M   'P 1'
#
loop_
_entity.id
_entity.type
_entity.pdbx_description
1 polymer ?
#
loop_
_entity_poly.entity_id
_entity_poly.type
_entity_poly.pdbx_seq_one_letter_code
_entity_poly.pdbx_strand_id
1 'polypeptide(L)'
;MTDAELLTALKWNLKMVDDYLDEAAVAARNEQLMLYISSAKEAITREGADISGQDGQLLIVLYAAWLYEHPNAEKMPKAIRWNLNNLIYDQHLEDSEL
;
A
#
# COMPACT_ATOMS: atom_id res chain seq x y z
N MET A 1 -0.95 10.73 -4.22
CA MET A 1 0.47 10.31 -4.26
C MET A 1 0.74 9.62 -5.58
N THR A 2 1.85 9.98 -6.23
CA THR A 2 2.45 9.24 -7.34
C THR A 2 3.09 7.94 -6.84
N ASP A 3 3.46 7.05 -7.75
CA ASP A 3 4.14 5.79 -7.41
C ASP A 3 5.49 6.02 -6.72
N ALA A 4 6.23 7.07 -7.13
CA ALA A 4 7.49 7.44 -6.50
C ALA A 4 7.28 7.93 -5.04
N GLU A 5 6.20 8.66 -4.79
CA GLU A 5 5.83 9.11 -3.45
C GLU A 5 5.39 7.93 -2.57
N LEU A 6 4.61 6.99 -3.11
CA LEU A 6 4.23 5.75 -2.41
C LEU A 6 5.45 4.90 -2.07
N LEU A 7 6.40 4.75 -3.01
CA LEU A 7 7.65 4.04 -2.77
C LEU A 7 8.47 4.70 -1.64
N THR A 8 8.55 6.03 -1.65
CA THR A 8 9.22 6.79 -0.58
C THR A 8 8.55 6.56 0.77
N ALA A 9 7.22 6.66 0.82
CA ALA A 9 6.44 6.43 2.04
C ALA A 9 6.57 5.00 2.56
N LEU A 10 6.59 4.00 1.65
CA LEU A 10 6.80 2.60 2.01
C LEU A 10 8.19 2.37 2.62
N LYS A 11 9.25 2.91 2.01
CA LYS A 11 10.60 2.82 2.57
C LYS A 11 10.67 3.43 3.97
N TRP A 12 10.03 4.57 4.18
CA TRP A 12 9.96 5.20 5.50
C TRP A 12 9.19 4.33 6.51
N ASN A 13 8.06 3.75 6.10
CA ASN A 13 7.28 2.85 6.94
C ASN A 13 8.11 1.63 7.38
N LEU A 14 8.86 1.05 6.45
CA LEU A 14 9.75 -0.08 6.68
C LEU A 14 11.08 0.31 7.37
N LYS A 15 11.30 1.60 7.65
CA LYS A 15 12.55 2.15 8.21
C LYS A 15 13.78 1.72 7.40
N MET A 16 13.63 1.63 6.08
CA MET A 16 14.70 1.22 5.19
C MET A 16 15.74 2.32 5.02
N VAL A 17 17.01 1.93 5.17
CA VAL A 17 18.18 2.74 4.83
C VAL A 17 18.91 2.01 3.71
N ASP A 18 19.19 2.73 2.63
CA ASP A 18 19.81 2.17 1.41
C ASP A 18 21.24 2.69 1.18
N ASP A 19 21.73 3.59 2.04
CA ASP A 19 23.00 4.33 1.86
C ASP A 19 24.25 3.45 1.74
N TYR A 20 24.17 2.18 2.14
CA TYR A 20 25.28 1.21 2.09
C TYR A 20 25.26 0.32 0.83
N LEU A 21 24.25 0.48 -0.03
CA LEU A 21 24.07 -0.34 -1.24
C LEU A 21 24.64 0.37 -2.47
N ASP A 22 25.03 -0.41 -3.46
CA ASP A 22 25.26 0.12 -4.80
C ASP A 22 23.95 0.41 -5.54
N GLU A 23 24.05 1.15 -6.64
CA GLU A 23 22.91 1.59 -7.44
C GLU A 23 22.08 0.42 -7.98
N ALA A 24 22.72 -0.69 -8.36
CA ALA A 24 22.03 -1.86 -8.89
C ALA A 24 21.19 -2.57 -7.81
N ALA A 25 21.72 -2.70 -6.60
CA ALA A 25 21.00 -3.26 -5.46
C ALA A 25 19.84 -2.37 -5.00
N VAL A 26 20.01 -1.04 -5.04
CA VAL A 26 18.91 -0.09 -4.78
C VAL A 26 17.81 -0.24 -5.83
N ALA A 27 18.17 -0.33 -7.11
CA ALA A 27 17.19 -0.49 -8.19
C ALA A 27 16.38 -1.79 -8.06
N ALA A 28 17.05 -2.92 -7.82
CA ALA A 28 16.38 -4.21 -7.62
C ALA A 28 15.44 -4.21 -6.41
N ARG A 29 15.84 -3.55 -5.32
CA ARG A 29 14.98 -3.38 -4.13
C ARG A 29 13.76 -2.51 -4.43
N ASN A 30 13.96 -1.40 -5.15
CA ASN A 30 12.85 -0.54 -5.55
C ASN A 30 11.83 -1.28 -6.41
N GLU A 31 12.30 -2.10 -7.35
CA GLU A 31 11.43 -2.94 -8.18
C GLU A 31 10.61 -3.90 -7.33
N GLN A 32 11.24 -4.57 -6.35
CA GLN A 32 10.53 -5.45 -5.43
C GLN A 32 9.48 -4.70 -4.57
N LEU A 33 9.84 -3.53 -4.03
CA LEU A 33 8.90 -2.70 -3.25
C LEU A 33 7.72 -2.23 -4.10
N MET A 34 7.96 -1.88 -5.36
CA MET A 34 6.91 -1.52 -6.31
C MET A 34 5.95 -2.68 -6.60
N LEU A 35 6.44 -3.92 -6.62
CA LEU A 35 5.57 -5.09 -6.74
C LEU A 35 4.58 -5.20 -5.58
N TYR A 36 5.03 -4.94 -4.34
CA TYR A 36 4.14 -4.95 -3.17
C TYR A 36 3.13 -3.80 -3.21
N ILE A 37 3.52 -2.61 -3.67
CA ILE A 37 2.61 -1.48 -3.89
C ILE A 37 1.54 -1.85 -4.93
N SER A 38 1.93 -2.43 -6.07
CA SER A 38 0.99 -2.88 -7.11
C SER A 38 0.01 -3.93 -6.56
N SER A 39 0.53 -4.93 -5.85
CA SER A 39 -0.28 -6.00 -5.25
C SER A 39 -1.27 -5.46 -4.22
N ALA A 40 -0.85 -4.49 -3.41
CA ALA A 40 -1.73 -3.83 -2.45
C ALA A 40 -2.83 -3.04 -3.15
N LYS A 41 -2.49 -2.23 -4.17
CA LYS A 41 -3.45 -1.48 -4.97
C LYS A 41 -4.51 -2.41 -5.58
N GLU A 42 -4.08 -3.44 -6.30
CA GLU A 42 -4.99 -4.39 -6.95
C GLU A 42 -5.91 -5.09 -5.96
N ALA A 43 -5.38 -5.52 -4.81
CA ALA A 43 -6.18 -6.19 -3.79
C ALA A 43 -7.22 -5.26 -3.15
N ILE A 44 -6.87 -3.99 -2.92
CA ILE A 44 -7.77 -2.98 -2.35
C ILE A 44 -8.84 -2.57 -3.38
N THR A 45 -8.45 -2.26 -4.61
CA THR A 45 -9.40 -1.82 -5.66
C THR A 45 -10.34 -2.93 -6.10
N ARG A 46 -9.90 -4.19 -6.11
CA ARG A 46 -10.77 -5.34 -6.39
C ARG A 46 -11.95 -5.46 -5.41
N GLU A 47 -11.79 -4.96 -4.19
CA GLU A 47 -12.85 -4.96 -3.17
C GLU A 47 -13.78 -3.74 -3.28
N GLY A 48 -13.55 -2.85 -4.24
CA GLY A 48 -14.42 -1.72 -4.58
C GLY A 48 -14.03 -0.38 -3.95
N ALA A 49 -12.91 -0.29 -3.25
CA ALA A 49 -12.45 0.96 -2.65
C ALA A 49 -11.89 1.93 -3.71
N ASP A 50 -12.26 3.21 -3.62
CA ASP A 50 -11.51 4.27 -4.27
C ASP A 50 -10.21 4.54 -3.51
N ILE A 51 -9.09 4.53 -4.21
CA ILE A 51 -7.75 4.72 -3.66
C ILE A 51 -7.15 6.09 -4.01
N SER A 52 -7.93 6.96 -4.67
CA SER A 52 -7.49 8.29 -5.09
C SER A 52 -7.25 9.23 -3.89
N GLY A 53 -8.03 9.05 -2.81
CA GLY A 53 -7.94 9.82 -1.57
C GLY A 53 -6.73 9.49 -0.70
N GLN A 54 -6.46 10.36 0.28
CA GLN A 54 -5.34 10.21 1.21
C GLN A 54 -5.40 8.91 2.02
N ASP A 55 -6.59 8.54 2.51
CA ASP A 55 -6.77 7.33 3.32
C ASP A 55 -6.55 6.06 2.50
N GLY A 56 -6.99 6.04 1.24
CA GLY A 56 -6.69 4.97 0.30
C GLY A 56 -5.19 4.83 0.03
N GLN A 57 -4.48 5.95 -0.15
CA GLN A 57 -3.03 5.96 -0.34
C GLN A 57 -2.27 5.46 0.90
N LEU A 58 -2.70 5.86 2.10
CA LEU A 58 -2.12 5.36 3.34
C LEU A 58 -2.37 3.86 3.50
N LEU A 59 -3.58 3.39 3.19
CA LEU A 59 -3.92 1.97 3.24
C LEU A 59 -3.06 1.13 2.29
N ILE A 60 -2.77 1.64 1.09
CA ILE A 60 -1.82 1.01 0.15
C ILE A 60 -0.45 0.85 0.80
N VAL A 61 0.10 1.91 1.40
CA VAL A 61 1.43 1.88 2.04
C VAL A 61 1.47 0.86 3.18
N LEU A 62 0.45 0.88 4.06
CA LEU A 62 0.37 -0.05 5.19
C LEU A 62 0.24 -1.50 4.73
N TYR A 63 -0.55 -1.75 3.69
CA TYR A 63 -0.72 -3.12 3.20
C TYR A 63 0.51 -3.60 2.43
N ALA A 64 1.15 -2.75 1.63
CA ALA A 64 2.41 -3.08 0.94
C ALA A 64 3.53 -3.39 1.94
N ALA A 65 3.64 -2.63 3.04
CA ALA A 65 4.59 -2.91 4.12
C ALA A 65 4.33 -4.27 4.75
N TRP A 66 3.06 -4.59 5.00
CA TRP A 66 2.69 -5.89 5.55
C TRP A 66 3.00 -7.05 4.60
N LEU A 67 2.76 -6.90 3.30
CA LEU A 67 3.09 -7.90 2.27
C LEU A 67 4.60 -8.12 2.17
N TYR A 68 5.40 -7.06 2.29
CA TYR A 68 6.86 -7.16 2.35
C TYR A 68 7.32 -8.05 3.52
N GLU A 69 6.73 -7.88 4.70
CA GLU A 69 7.04 -8.69 5.88
C GLU A 69 6.47 -10.11 5.82
N HIS A 70 5.42 -10.33 5.01
CA HIS A 70 4.68 -11.59 4.93
C HIS A 70 4.47 -12.05 3.47
N PRO A 71 5.55 -12.34 2.73
CA PRO A 71 5.49 -12.60 1.29
C PRO A 71 4.68 -13.86 0.91
N ASN A 72 4.50 -14.80 1.85
CA ASN A 72 3.76 -16.04 1.65
C ASN A 72 2.35 -15.99 2.26
N ALA A 73 1.86 -14.80 2.64
CA ALA A 73 0.55 -14.71 3.23
C ALA A 73 -0.57 -14.94 2.20
N GLU A 74 -1.46 -15.87 2.51
CA GLU A 74 -2.62 -16.18 1.66
C GLU A 74 -3.79 -15.23 1.88
N LYS A 75 -3.82 -14.51 3.01
CA LYS A 75 -4.96 -13.68 3.44
C LYS A 75 -4.52 -12.35 4.00
N MET A 76 -5.25 -11.31 3.64
CA MET A 76 -5.10 -9.96 4.19
C MET A 76 -5.29 -9.97 5.73
N PRO A 77 -4.45 -9.24 6.48
CA PRO A 77 -4.55 -9.21 7.94
C PRO A 77 -5.80 -8.44 8.39
N LYS A 78 -6.32 -8.80 9.57
CA LYS A 78 -7.57 -8.24 10.11
C LYS A 78 -7.56 -6.71 10.22
N ALA A 79 -6.45 -6.11 10.60
CA ALA A 79 -6.34 -4.66 10.75
C ALA A 79 -6.49 -3.92 9.40
N ILE A 80 -5.79 -4.40 8.37
CA ILE A 80 -5.90 -3.85 7.00
C ILE A 80 -7.32 -4.07 6.47
N ARG A 81 -7.90 -5.25 6.71
CA ARG A 81 -9.29 -5.54 6.31
C ARG A 81 -10.29 -4.60 6.99
N TRP A 82 -10.08 -4.27 8.27
CA TRP A 82 -10.94 -3.34 8.99
C TRP A 82 -10.83 -1.92 8.42
N ASN A 83 -9.60 -1.41 8.20
CA ASN A 83 -9.39 -0.10 7.57
C ASN A 83 -10.01 -0.02 6.17
N LEU A 84 -9.88 -1.08 5.37
CA LEU A 84 -10.49 -1.18 4.05
C LEU A 84 -12.01 -1.06 4.12
N ASN A 85 -12.64 -1.79 5.03
CA ASN A 85 -14.10 -1.75 5.19
C ASN A 85 -14.58 -0.36 5.61
N ASN A 86 -13.86 0.31 6.50
CA ASN A 86 -14.20 1.68 6.89
C ASN A 86 -14.06 2.65 5.72
N LEU A 87 -12.96 2.56 4.96
CA LEU A 87 -12.74 3.38 3.77
C LEU A 87 -13.90 3.25 2.77
N ILE A 88 -14.31 2.01 2.46
CA ILE A 88 -15.43 1.75 1.54
C ILE A 88 -16.73 2.32 2.10
N TYR A 89 -16.96 2.15 3.41
CA TYR A 89 -18.16 2.63 4.06
C TYR A 89 -18.26 4.16 4.01
N ASP A 90 -17.17 4.86 4.33
CA ASP A 90 -17.12 6.32 4.33
C ASP A 90 -17.34 6.88 2.91
N GLN A 91 -16.77 6.22 1.88
CA GLN A 91 -17.00 6.57 0.47
C GLN A 91 -18.47 6.44 0.06
N HIS A 92 -19.12 5.34 0.47
CA HIS A 92 -20.55 5.16 0.18
C HIS A 92 -21.45 6.15 0.93
N LEU A 93 -21.06 6.59 2.12
CA LEU A 93 -21.77 7.64 2.82
C LEU A 93 -21.69 8.96 2.05
N GLU A 94 -20.50 9.38 1.63
CA GLU A 94 -20.31 10.59 0.83
C GLU A 94 -21.12 10.56 -0.47
N ASP A 95 -21.13 9.44 -1.18
CA ASP A 95 -21.93 9.26 -2.40
C ASP A 95 -23.45 9.38 -2.17
N SER A 96 -23.92 9.02 -0.97
CA SER A 96 -25.35 9.04 -0.62
C SER A 96 -25.88 10.42 -0.19
N GLU A 97 -24.99 11.35 0.13
CA GLU A 97 -25.31 12.73 0.53
C GLU A 97 -25.33 13.72 -0.66
N LEU A 98 -24.97 13.26 -1.86
CA LEU A 98 -24.93 14.01 -3.13
C LEU A 98 -26.18 13.76 -4.00
#